data_AF-A0A7W7KEP7-F1
#
_entry.id   AF-A0A7W7KEP7-F1
#
_cell.length_a   1.000
_cell.length_b   1.000
_cell.length_c   1.000
_cell.angle_alpha   90.00
_cell.angle_beta   90.00
_cell.angle_gamma   90.00
#
_symmetry.space_group_name_H-M   'P 1'
#
loop_
_entity.id
_entity.type
_entity.pdbx_description
1 polymer ?
#
loop_
_entity_poly.entity_id
_entity_poly.type
_entity_poly.pdbx_seq_one_letter_code
_entity_poly.pdbx_strand_id
1 'polypeptide(L)'
;MLLERLVNLADAGLKMQSGAGPMPAGRNGAYGDPETPVRNTSHWLTSFCVANAVTGEAKFREAAERALRFLLACVAAVPGGIPVRQAPTKDRTNGVLGQAHLLESLFYAAVALQRDDAWQAGIDLIKRHSWNESWNLWNRVTPSGKILPPDETFNHQLYFAAAVALFAPGNEYALLELDRFIAGTAYTFQTRVDGRVVHSVRRPANFVQRLRHAIREPKREKAMATKEADYHLYNMYGYALLAASGKDPMLNERSDWHRAKSFVTGPAVKKRITATHWMNGLSSGTETAACDLAFFNQVFGEPDQADLDLAEEMLDFTGGPDGSFSLYSPDPVTQQARHYRYWRLIKTDSELRGRAPSMGGGAG
;
A
#
# COMPACT_ATOMS: atom_id res chain seq x y z
N MET A 1 18.19 -15.97 -4.52
CA MET A 1 17.20 -16.61 -5.41
C MET A 1 15.97 -15.71 -5.61
N LEU A 2 15.51 -14.99 -4.58
CA LEU A 2 14.44 -13.99 -4.69
C LEU A 2 14.54 -13.06 -5.91
N LEU A 3 15.70 -12.43 -6.13
CA LEU A 3 15.85 -11.45 -7.22
C LEU A 3 15.53 -12.04 -8.60
N GLU A 4 16.06 -13.23 -8.90
CA GLU A 4 15.79 -13.92 -10.16
C GLU A 4 14.29 -14.21 -10.33
N ARG A 5 13.62 -14.64 -9.26
CA ARG A 5 12.17 -14.86 -9.26
C ARG A 5 11.40 -13.58 -9.56
N LEU A 6 11.80 -12.45 -8.97
CA LEU A 6 11.15 -11.17 -9.19
C LEU A 6 11.35 -10.66 -10.63
N VAL A 7 12.53 -10.86 -11.21
CA VAL A 7 12.78 -10.56 -12.63
C VAL A 7 11.92 -11.44 -13.54
N ASN A 8 11.83 -12.74 -13.25
CA ASN A 8 10.98 -13.66 -14.01
C ASN A 8 9.48 -13.28 -13.93
N LEU A 9 9.01 -12.82 -12.76
CA LEU A 9 7.66 -12.29 -12.58
C LEU A 9 7.44 -11.00 -13.38
N ALA A 10 8.42 -10.10 -13.40
CA ALA A 10 8.39 -8.92 -14.26
C ALA A 10 8.29 -9.31 -15.75
N ASP A 11 9.06 -10.31 -16.19
CA ASP A 11 9.01 -10.83 -17.56
C ASP A 11 7.64 -11.43 -17.92
N ALA A 12 7.01 -12.16 -17.01
CA ALA A 12 5.64 -12.65 -17.20
C ALA A 12 4.65 -11.48 -17.38
N GLY A 13 4.81 -10.40 -16.61
CA GLY A 13 4.01 -9.18 -16.72
C GLY A 13 4.08 -8.50 -18.08
N LEU A 14 5.22 -8.57 -18.78
CA LEU A 14 5.37 -8.00 -20.12
C LEU A 14 4.35 -8.59 -21.11
N LYS A 15 4.02 -9.88 -20.98
CA LYS A 15 3.06 -10.58 -21.83
C LYS A 15 1.61 -10.19 -21.54
N MET A 16 1.34 -9.67 -20.35
CA MET A 16 0.01 -9.26 -19.91
C MET A 16 -0.30 -7.80 -20.25
N GLN A 17 0.73 -6.96 -20.38
CA GLN A 17 0.55 -5.55 -20.68
C GLN A 17 -0.03 -5.37 -22.08
N SER A 18 -1.12 -4.61 -22.18
CA SER A 18 -1.66 -4.26 -23.50
C SER A 18 -0.70 -3.31 -24.25
N GLY A 19 -0.79 -3.28 -25.59
CA GLY A 19 0.01 -2.36 -26.40
C GLY A 19 -0.21 -0.87 -26.07
N ALA A 20 -1.37 -0.53 -25.49
CA ALA A 20 -1.69 0.82 -25.03
C ALA A 20 -1.11 1.16 -23.63
N GLY A 21 -0.53 0.19 -22.93
CA GLY A 21 0.10 0.36 -21.61
C GLY A 21 -0.65 -0.15 -20.38
N PRO A 22 -2.00 -0.18 -20.28
CA PRO A 22 -2.65 -0.70 -19.09
C PRO A 22 -2.43 -2.20 -18.92
N MET A 23 -2.35 -2.59 -17.65
CA MET A 23 -2.40 -3.97 -17.18
C MET A 23 -3.86 -4.43 -17.02
N PRO A 24 -4.13 -5.75 -17.02
CA PRO A 24 -5.49 -6.25 -16.79
C PRO A 24 -6.07 -5.77 -15.45
N ALA A 25 -7.34 -5.39 -15.47
CA ALA A 25 -8.08 -5.06 -14.26
C ALA A 25 -8.31 -6.32 -13.42
N GLY A 26 -8.23 -6.19 -12.10
CA GLY A 26 -8.58 -7.25 -11.17
C GLY A 26 -9.80 -6.88 -10.35
N ARG A 27 -9.80 -7.30 -9.09
CA ARG A 27 -10.85 -7.02 -8.12
C ARG A 27 -10.24 -6.51 -6.82
N ASN A 28 -11.07 -5.84 -6.05
CA ASN A 28 -10.72 -5.49 -4.69
C ASN A 28 -10.85 -6.77 -3.86
N GLY A 29 -9.78 -7.56 -3.75
CA GLY A 29 -9.93 -8.96 -3.37
C GLY A 29 -10.73 -9.23 -2.08
N ALA A 30 -10.70 -8.37 -1.06
CA ALA A 30 -11.41 -8.64 0.20
C ALA A 30 -12.94 -8.50 0.06
N TYR A 31 -13.39 -7.81 -0.99
CA TYR A 31 -14.79 -7.52 -1.25
C TYR A 31 -15.24 -7.99 -2.64
N GLY A 32 -14.32 -8.47 -3.48
CA GLY A 32 -14.59 -8.88 -4.84
C GLY A 32 -15.08 -7.76 -5.77
N ASP A 33 -14.93 -6.49 -5.38
CA ASP A 33 -15.43 -5.36 -6.17
C ASP A 33 -14.64 -5.25 -7.48
N PRO A 34 -15.30 -5.13 -8.65
CA PRO A 34 -14.59 -4.87 -9.90
C PRO A 34 -13.74 -3.60 -9.82
N GLU A 35 -12.50 -3.68 -10.31
CA GLU A 35 -11.59 -2.55 -10.36
C GLU A 35 -11.36 -2.07 -11.79
N THR A 36 -10.82 -0.86 -11.92
CA THR A 36 -10.27 -0.39 -13.20
C THR A 36 -8.83 -0.90 -13.36
N PRO A 37 -8.24 -0.84 -14.56
CA PRO A 37 -6.82 -1.13 -14.77
C PRO A 37 -5.83 -0.30 -13.95
N VAL A 38 -6.24 0.85 -13.39
CA VAL A 38 -5.35 1.81 -12.72
C VAL A 38 -4.55 1.17 -11.60
N ARG A 39 -5.18 0.40 -10.70
CA ARG A 39 -4.47 -0.18 -9.54
C ARG A 39 -3.38 -1.15 -9.98
N ASN A 40 -3.73 -2.15 -10.77
CA ASN A 40 -2.76 -3.16 -11.20
C ASN A 40 -1.68 -2.53 -12.09
N THR A 41 -2.03 -1.55 -12.93
CA THR A 41 -1.02 -0.81 -13.72
C THR A 41 -0.06 -0.03 -12.83
N SER A 42 -0.54 0.53 -11.71
CA SER A 42 0.32 1.20 -10.73
C SER A 42 1.32 0.22 -10.09
N HIS A 43 0.85 -0.95 -9.65
CA HIS A 43 1.73 -1.95 -9.05
C HIS A 43 2.78 -2.49 -10.05
N TRP A 44 2.36 -2.78 -11.27
CA TRP A 44 3.27 -3.24 -12.33
C TRP A 44 4.25 -2.18 -12.79
N LEU A 45 3.86 -0.90 -12.82
CA LEU A 45 4.78 0.21 -13.09
C LEU A 45 5.96 0.18 -12.10
N THR A 46 5.68 0.03 -10.81
CA THR A 46 6.74 -0.13 -9.79
C THR A 46 7.62 -1.34 -10.11
N SER A 47 7.04 -2.51 -10.38
CA SER A 47 7.82 -3.70 -10.72
C SER A 47 8.71 -3.51 -11.95
N PHE A 48 8.21 -2.89 -13.03
CA PHE A 48 9.01 -2.63 -14.23
C PHE A 48 10.11 -1.59 -13.99
N CYS A 49 9.86 -0.56 -13.17
CA CYS A 49 10.88 0.40 -12.77
C CYS A 49 12.02 -0.27 -12.01
N VAL A 50 11.71 -1.10 -11.01
CA VAL A 50 12.74 -1.78 -10.22
C VAL A 50 13.45 -2.85 -11.05
N ALA A 51 12.72 -3.64 -11.84
CA ALA A 51 13.32 -4.63 -12.74
C ALA A 51 14.30 -3.98 -13.73
N ASN A 52 13.93 -2.85 -14.35
CA ASN A 52 14.84 -2.10 -15.20
C ASN A 52 16.08 -1.60 -14.45
N ALA A 53 15.91 -1.08 -13.23
CA ALA A 53 17.04 -0.61 -12.43
C ALA A 53 18.01 -1.72 -12.04
N VAL A 54 17.51 -2.95 -11.84
CA VAL A 54 18.35 -4.11 -11.52
C VAL A 54 19.04 -4.69 -12.75
N THR A 55 18.31 -4.90 -13.85
CA THR A 55 18.83 -5.65 -14.99
C THR A 55 19.43 -4.77 -16.08
N GLY A 56 19.02 -3.49 -16.15
CA GLY A 56 19.36 -2.60 -17.25
C GLY A 56 18.63 -2.91 -18.56
N GLU A 57 17.73 -3.90 -18.60
CA GLU A 57 17.09 -4.33 -19.84
C GLU A 57 16.04 -3.32 -20.33
N ALA A 58 16.12 -2.96 -21.62
CA ALA A 58 15.23 -1.97 -22.25
C ALA A 58 13.75 -2.38 -22.22
N LYS A 59 13.44 -3.68 -22.31
CA LYS A 59 12.08 -4.22 -22.29
C LYS A 59 11.27 -3.76 -21.06
N PHE A 60 11.92 -3.69 -19.89
CA PHE A 60 11.30 -3.25 -18.66
C PHE A 60 11.10 -1.74 -18.63
N ARG A 61 12.08 -0.96 -19.12
CA ARG A 61 11.94 0.50 -19.28
C ARG A 61 10.76 0.84 -20.20
N GLU A 62 10.67 0.18 -21.34
CA GLU A 62 9.59 0.40 -22.31
C GLU A 62 8.21 0.05 -21.73
N ALA A 63 8.11 -1.04 -20.96
CA ALA A 63 6.88 -1.41 -20.29
C ALA A 63 6.48 -0.41 -19.19
N ALA A 64 7.46 0.06 -18.41
CA ALA A 64 7.26 1.12 -17.42
C ALA A 64 6.77 2.41 -18.10
N GLU A 65 7.37 2.81 -19.21
CA GLU A 65 6.99 3.99 -19.99
C GLU A 65 5.55 3.92 -20.52
N ARG A 66 5.12 2.76 -21.03
CA ARG A 66 3.72 2.56 -21.47
C ARG A 66 2.75 2.61 -20.29
N ALA A 67 3.08 1.97 -19.17
CA ALA A 67 2.26 2.00 -17.96
C ALA A 67 2.13 3.43 -17.42
N LEU A 68 3.24 4.17 -17.34
CA LEU A 68 3.27 5.56 -16.90
C LEU A 68 2.40 6.44 -17.79
N ARG A 69 2.51 6.34 -19.12
CA ARG A 69 1.68 7.11 -20.05
C ARG A 69 0.19 6.90 -19.82
N PHE A 70 -0.23 5.64 -19.62
CA PHE A 70 -1.62 5.32 -19.28
C PHE A 70 -2.06 5.98 -17.96
N LEU A 71 -1.23 5.89 -16.91
CA LEU A 71 -1.56 6.46 -15.60
C LEU A 71 -1.61 7.98 -15.63
N LEU A 72 -0.67 8.65 -16.31
CA LEU A 72 -0.69 10.11 -16.50
C LEU A 72 -1.94 10.56 -17.25
N ALA A 73 -2.36 9.83 -18.28
CA ALA A 73 -3.61 10.10 -18.97
C ALA A 73 -4.83 9.99 -18.04
N CYS A 74 -4.85 8.99 -17.14
CA CYS A 74 -5.88 8.88 -16.11
C CYS A 74 -5.86 10.05 -15.12
N VAL A 75 -4.67 10.52 -14.70
CA VAL A 75 -4.52 11.67 -13.81
C VAL A 75 -5.01 12.97 -14.45
N ALA A 76 -4.74 13.15 -15.74
CA ALA A 76 -5.16 14.31 -16.51
C ALA A 76 -6.66 14.31 -16.86
N ALA A 77 -7.28 13.13 -16.99
CA ALA A 77 -8.67 12.98 -17.41
C ALA A 77 -9.70 13.46 -16.38
N VAL A 78 -9.31 13.61 -15.11
CA VAL A 78 -10.23 14.00 -14.02
C VAL A 78 -9.60 15.05 -13.10
N PRO A 79 -10.37 16.04 -12.62
CA PRO A 79 -9.84 17.08 -11.73
C PRO A 79 -9.65 16.60 -10.28
N GLY A 80 -10.29 15.50 -9.88
CA GLY A 80 -10.25 14.97 -8.51
C GLY A 80 -9.53 13.63 -8.38
N GLY A 81 -10.08 12.73 -7.55
CA GLY A 81 -9.48 11.43 -7.29
C GLY A 81 -9.69 10.45 -8.45
N ILE A 82 -8.66 9.64 -8.72
CA ILE A 82 -8.65 8.76 -9.89
C ILE A 82 -9.55 7.55 -9.64
N PRO A 83 -10.50 7.24 -10.54
CA PRO A 83 -11.31 6.04 -10.41
C PRO A 83 -10.42 4.79 -10.44
N VAL A 84 -10.45 4.01 -9.35
CA VAL A 84 -9.79 2.70 -9.26
C VAL A 84 -10.79 1.56 -9.10
N ARG A 85 -12.04 1.86 -8.77
CA ARG A 85 -13.13 0.90 -8.53
C ARG A 85 -14.33 1.16 -9.44
N GLN A 86 -14.97 0.08 -9.89
CA GLN A 86 -16.22 0.05 -10.65
C GLN A 86 -17.36 -0.58 -9.82
N ALA A 87 -17.62 -0.04 -8.64
CA ALA A 87 -18.71 -0.48 -7.77
C ALA A 87 -19.71 0.67 -7.56
N PRO A 88 -20.93 0.61 -8.12
CA PRO A 88 -21.87 1.74 -8.14
C PRO A 88 -22.25 2.30 -6.76
N THR A 89 -22.27 1.44 -5.74
CA THR A 89 -22.68 1.79 -4.37
C THR A 89 -21.52 2.19 -3.46
N LYS A 90 -20.28 2.15 -3.99
CA LYS A 90 -19.07 2.47 -3.23
C LYS A 90 -18.35 3.65 -3.83
N ASP A 91 -17.47 4.23 -3.03
CA ASP A 91 -16.51 5.21 -3.51
C ASP A 91 -15.65 4.61 -4.63
N ARG A 92 -15.61 5.33 -5.76
CA ARG A 92 -14.89 4.95 -6.99
C ARG A 92 -13.38 5.09 -6.85
N THR A 93 -12.90 5.92 -5.92
CA THR A 93 -11.46 6.18 -5.72
C THR A 93 -10.82 5.26 -4.69
N ASN A 94 -11.63 4.42 -4.03
CA ASN A 94 -11.23 3.60 -2.88
C ASN A 94 -10.56 4.44 -1.77
N GLY A 95 -11.22 5.53 -1.40
CA GLY A 95 -10.69 6.49 -0.44
C GLY A 95 -9.37 7.09 -0.89
N VAL A 96 -8.45 7.23 0.06
CA VAL A 96 -7.06 7.63 -0.20
C VAL A 96 -6.16 6.43 -0.52
N LEU A 97 -6.56 5.19 -0.19
CA LEU A 97 -5.76 4.00 -0.46
C LEU A 97 -5.58 3.75 -1.96
N GLY A 98 -6.64 3.91 -2.75
CA GLY A 98 -6.54 3.79 -4.21
C GLY A 98 -5.53 4.77 -4.80
N GLN A 99 -5.49 5.98 -4.24
CA GLN A 99 -4.61 7.05 -4.67
C GLN A 99 -3.18 6.85 -4.17
N ALA A 100 -2.99 6.26 -2.99
CA ALA A 100 -1.68 5.92 -2.44
C ALA A 100 -0.89 4.97 -3.36
N HIS A 101 -1.54 3.94 -3.92
CA HIS A 101 -0.88 3.03 -4.86
C HIS A 101 -0.45 3.73 -6.15
N LEU A 102 -1.31 4.61 -6.67
CA LEU A 102 -0.99 5.40 -7.86
C LEU A 102 0.17 6.35 -7.57
N LEU A 103 0.09 7.11 -6.46
CA LEU A 103 1.10 8.03 -6.00
C LEU A 103 2.48 7.37 -5.90
N GLU A 104 2.54 6.24 -5.19
CA GLU A 104 3.75 5.45 -5.05
C GLU A 104 4.37 5.10 -6.41
N SER A 105 3.56 4.59 -7.35
CA SER A 105 4.05 4.19 -8.67
C SER A 105 4.54 5.37 -9.53
N LEU A 106 3.89 6.54 -9.42
CA LEU A 106 4.31 7.76 -10.13
C LEU A 106 5.67 8.22 -9.63
N PHE A 107 5.93 8.17 -8.33
CA PHE A 107 7.23 8.54 -7.79
C PHE A 107 8.33 7.52 -8.10
N TYR A 108 8.04 6.22 -8.11
CA TYR A 108 8.98 5.22 -8.63
C TYR A 108 9.36 5.53 -10.08
N ALA A 109 8.38 5.84 -10.92
CA ALA A 109 8.62 6.19 -12.31
C ALA A 109 9.41 7.49 -12.46
N ALA A 110 9.10 8.51 -11.67
CA ALA A 110 9.85 9.76 -11.64
C ALA A 110 11.33 9.52 -11.38
N VAL A 111 11.66 8.71 -10.38
CA VAL A 111 13.04 8.46 -9.98
C VAL A 111 13.75 7.49 -10.93
N ALA A 112 13.13 6.34 -11.23
CA ALA A 112 13.75 5.28 -12.03
C ALA A 112 13.87 5.65 -13.51
N LEU A 113 12.89 6.40 -14.04
CA LEU A 113 12.85 6.79 -15.46
C LEU A 113 13.33 8.21 -15.71
N GLN A 114 13.57 9.00 -14.65
CA GLN A 114 13.88 10.44 -14.70
C GLN A 114 12.74 11.24 -15.35
N ARG A 115 11.56 11.17 -14.73
CA ARG A 115 10.30 11.71 -15.28
C ARG A 115 9.67 12.75 -14.36
N ASP A 116 9.99 14.01 -14.63
CA ASP A 116 9.47 15.17 -13.87
C ASP A 116 7.95 15.31 -13.97
N ASP A 117 7.36 14.92 -15.09
CA ASP A 117 5.90 14.91 -15.26
C ASP A 117 5.21 13.87 -14.36
N ALA A 118 5.85 12.72 -14.12
CA ALA A 118 5.40 11.74 -13.14
C ALA A 118 5.48 12.28 -11.71
N TRP A 119 6.58 12.98 -11.39
CA TRP A 119 6.74 13.63 -10.09
C TRP A 119 5.66 14.68 -9.85
N GLN A 120 5.47 15.58 -10.81
CA GLN A 120 4.47 16.64 -10.73
C GLN A 120 3.06 16.08 -10.62
N ALA A 121 2.73 15.04 -11.39
CA ALA A 121 1.44 14.36 -11.28
C ALA A 121 1.21 13.77 -9.89
N GLY A 122 2.25 13.22 -9.25
CA GLY A 122 2.19 12.75 -7.86
C GLY A 122 1.90 13.88 -6.87
N ILE A 123 2.62 14.99 -6.95
CA ILE A 123 2.42 16.17 -6.10
C ILE A 123 1.02 16.77 -6.29
N ASP A 124 0.57 16.90 -7.54
CA ASP A 124 -0.76 17.41 -7.86
C ASP A 124 -1.86 16.49 -7.30
N LEU A 125 -1.66 15.18 -7.36
CA LEU A 125 -2.60 14.23 -6.78
C LEU A 125 -2.69 14.38 -5.25
N ILE A 126 -1.57 14.58 -4.54
CA ILE A 126 -1.57 14.89 -3.10
C ILE A 126 -2.40 16.14 -2.83
N LYS A 127 -2.16 17.23 -3.58
CA LYS A 127 -2.87 18.52 -3.43
C LYS A 127 -4.39 18.42 -3.64
N ARG A 128 -4.88 17.43 -4.39
CA ARG A 128 -6.33 17.19 -4.56
C ARG A 128 -7.01 16.69 -3.27
N HIS A 129 -6.26 16.17 -2.31
CA HIS A 129 -6.75 15.65 -1.04
C HIS A 129 -6.56 16.65 0.09
N SER A 130 -7.57 17.48 0.36
CA SER A 130 -7.51 18.45 1.47
C SER A 130 -7.38 17.76 2.83
N TRP A 131 -6.56 18.33 3.72
CA TRP A 131 -6.49 17.95 5.13
C TRP A 131 -7.77 18.24 5.93
N ASN A 132 -8.12 17.37 6.88
CA ASN A 132 -9.23 17.56 7.82
C ASN A 132 -8.72 17.65 9.25
N GLU A 133 -8.65 18.87 9.78
CA GLU A 133 -8.13 19.16 11.13
C GLU A 133 -8.90 18.42 12.25
N SER A 134 -10.22 18.28 12.10
CA SER A 134 -11.04 17.65 13.14
C SER A 134 -10.82 16.12 13.25
N TRP A 135 -10.24 15.51 12.21
CA TRP A 135 -9.95 14.08 12.17
C TRP A 135 -8.45 13.76 12.19
N ASN A 136 -7.60 14.75 11.90
CA ASN A 136 -6.19 14.55 11.56
C ASN A 136 -6.00 13.54 10.42
N LEU A 137 -6.80 13.65 9.36
CA LEU A 137 -6.80 12.74 8.22
C LEU A 137 -7.01 13.50 6.91
N TRP A 138 -6.63 12.88 5.78
CA TRP A 138 -6.97 13.38 4.46
C TRP A 138 -8.43 13.10 4.10
N ASN A 139 -9.08 14.10 3.51
CA ASN A 139 -10.39 13.95 2.89
C ASN A 139 -10.29 13.09 1.62
N ARG A 140 -11.38 12.40 1.30
CA ARG A 140 -11.52 11.74 0.00
C ARG A 140 -11.95 12.78 -1.04
N VAL A 141 -11.64 12.54 -2.30
CA VAL A 141 -12.09 13.40 -3.40
C VAL A 141 -12.71 12.54 -4.49
N THR A 142 -13.90 12.91 -4.94
CA THR A 142 -14.56 12.23 -6.08
C THR A 142 -13.80 12.52 -7.39
N PRO A 143 -14.05 11.77 -8.48
CA PRO A 143 -13.47 12.08 -9.78
C PRO A 143 -13.79 13.49 -10.27
N SER A 144 -14.95 14.05 -9.94
CA SER A 144 -15.32 15.42 -10.33
C SER A 144 -14.68 16.52 -9.47
N GLY A 145 -13.81 16.18 -8.51
CA GLY A 145 -13.16 17.14 -7.62
C GLY A 145 -13.97 17.49 -6.36
N LYS A 146 -15.18 16.96 -6.18
CA LYS A 146 -15.94 17.16 -4.94
C LYS A 146 -15.22 16.50 -3.76
N ILE A 147 -14.92 17.30 -2.74
CA ILE A 147 -14.35 16.86 -1.46
C ILE A 147 -15.42 16.12 -0.65
N LEU A 148 -15.05 14.98 -0.10
CA LEU A 148 -15.87 14.13 0.77
C LEU A 148 -15.20 13.99 2.14
N PRO A 149 -15.95 13.62 3.20
CA PRO A 149 -15.35 13.34 4.50
C PRO A 149 -14.25 12.27 4.43
N PRO A 150 -13.29 12.27 5.39
CA PRO A 150 -12.19 11.32 5.42
C PRO A 150 -12.66 9.87 5.34
N ASP A 151 -11.79 9.03 4.78
CA ASP A 151 -11.94 7.59 4.94
C ASP A 151 -11.62 7.21 6.38
N GLU A 152 -12.56 6.54 7.07
CA GLU A 152 -12.37 6.10 8.45
C GLU A 152 -11.46 4.88 8.58
N THR A 153 -11.11 4.26 7.46
CA THR A 153 -10.29 3.05 7.45
C THR A 153 -8.84 3.44 7.72
N PHE A 154 -8.33 3.14 8.92
CA PHE A 154 -7.03 3.65 9.39
C PHE A 154 -5.87 3.29 8.45
N ASN A 155 -5.85 2.03 7.99
CA ASN A 155 -4.81 1.54 7.09
C ASN A 155 -4.77 2.29 5.74
N HIS A 156 -5.89 2.87 5.29
CA HIS A 156 -5.91 3.65 4.06
C HIS A 156 -5.11 4.95 4.22
N GLN A 157 -5.31 5.63 5.35
CA GLN A 157 -4.64 6.89 5.69
C GLN A 157 -3.15 6.64 5.97
N LEU A 158 -2.84 5.56 6.70
CA LEU A 158 -1.47 5.14 6.97
C LEU A 158 -0.67 4.87 5.69
N TYR A 159 -1.24 4.17 4.71
CA TYR A 159 -0.56 3.91 3.45
C TYR A 159 -0.40 5.16 2.59
N PHE A 160 -1.39 6.07 2.61
CA PHE A 160 -1.27 7.34 1.92
C PHE A 160 -0.11 8.16 2.51
N ALA A 161 -0.04 8.28 3.84
CA ALA A 161 1.08 8.91 4.53
C ALA A 161 2.43 8.24 4.21
N ALA A 162 2.49 6.91 4.22
CA ALA A 162 3.70 6.16 3.90
C ALA A 162 4.19 6.42 2.48
N ALA A 163 3.29 6.40 1.48
CA ALA A 163 3.64 6.70 0.09
C ALA A 163 4.17 8.13 -0.08
N VAL A 164 3.59 9.10 0.63
CA VAL A 164 4.09 10.49 0.66
C VAL A 164 5.48 10.54 1.31
N ALA A 165 5.66 9.91 2.47
CA ALA A 165 6.90 9.96 3.24
C ALA A 165 8.10 9.35 2.49
N LEU A 166 7.89 8.24 1.77
CA LEU A 166 8.94 7.55 1.03
C LEU A 166 9.57 8.39 -0.09
N PHE A 167 8.80 9.29 -0.69
CA PHE A 167 9.21 9.94 -1.94
C PHE A 167 9.18 11.45 -1.92
N ALA A 168 8.35 12.09 -1.09
CA ALA A 168 8.25 13.55 -1.05
C ALA A 168 8.85 14.19 0.22
N PRO A 169 9.96 13.70 0.82
CA PRO A 169 10.47 14.25 2.08
C PRO A 169 11.06 15.66 1.94
N GLY A 170 11.27 16.16 0.71
CA GLY A 170 11.73 17.53 0.43
C GLY A 170 10.64 18.48 -0.07
N ASN A 171 9.39 18.02 -0.22
CA ASN A 171 8.30 18.87 -0.69
C ASN A 171 7.56 19.50 0.50
N GLU A 172 7.69 20.81 0.68
CA GLU A 172 7.12 21.52 1.84
C GLU A 172 5.61 21.31 2.02
N TYR A 173 4.86 21.31 0.90
CA TYR A 173 3.41 21.08 0.94
C TYR A 173 3.08 19.68 1.47
N ALA A 174 3.72 18.65 0.90
CA ALA A 174 3.47 17.26 1.28
C ALA A 174 3.93 16.97 2.73
N LEU A 175 5.02 17.60 3.16
CA LEU A 175 5.56 17.47 4.51
C LEU A 175 4.62 18.01 5.58
N LEU A 176 3.98 19.17 5.36
CA LEU A 176 3.10 19.78 6.36
C LEU A 176 1.96 18.83 6.76
N GLU A 177 1.26 18.25 5.78
CA GLU A 177 0.16 17.33 6.05
C GLU A 177 0.64 15.98 6.59
N LEU A 178 1.79 15.50 6.12
CA LEU A 178 2.42 14.28 6.64
C LEU A 178 2.79 14.42 8.12
N ASP A 179 3.43 15.53 8.50
CA ASP A 179 3.84 15.80 9.88
C ASP A 179 2.62 15.94 10.79
N ARG A 180 1.53 16.55 10.30
CA ARG A 180 0.23 16.58 11.00
C ARG A 180 -0.37 15.19 11.18
N PHE A 181 -0.29 14.32 10.18
CA PHE A 181 -0.74 12.94 10.31
C PHE A 181 0.09 12.17 11.34
N ILE A 182 1.42 12.29 11.28
CA ILE A 182 2.34 11.67 12.23
C ILE A 182 2.03 12.10 13.67
N ALA A 183 1.94 13.41 13.92
CA ALA A 183 1.55 13.93 15.24
C ALA A 183 0.13 13.45 15.64
N GLY A 184 -0.79 13.40 14.67
CA GLY A 184 -2.15 12.89 14.85
C GLY A 184 -2.24 11.42 15.22
N THR A 185 -1.21 10.60 14.94
CA THR A 185 -1.18 9.18 15.34
C THR A 185 -1.22 8.98 16.84
N ALA A 186 -0.83 9.99 17.64
CA ALA A 186 -1.05 10.00 19.09
C ALA A 186 -2.53 9.71 19.45
N TYR A 187 -3.48 10.11 18.60
CA TYR A 187 -4.92 9.98 18.82
C TYR A 187 -5.59 8.96 17.89
N THR A 188 -5.14 8.87 16.64
CA THR A 188 -5.77 8.01 15.61
C THR A 188 -5.28 6.57 15.70
N PHE A 189 -4.05 6.31 16.16
CA PHE A 189 -3.55 4.96 16.42
C PHE A 189 -4.16 4.42 17.72
N GLN A 190 -4.88 3.30 17.58
CA GLN A 190 -5.53 2.61 18.68
C GLN A 190 -5.35 1.12 18.51
N THR A 191 -5.21 0.41 19.62
CA THR A 191 -5.14 -1.05 19.65
C THR A 191 -6.20 -1.66 20.56
N ARG A 192 -6.50 -2.93 20.30
CA ARG A 192 -7.21 -3.80 21.23
C ARG A 192 -6.28 -4.17 22.40
N VAL A 193 -6.86 -4.78 23.43
CA VAL A 193 -6.10 -5.24 24.61
C VAL A 193 -4.99 -6.22 24.21
N ASP A 194 -5.23 -7.05 23.19
CA ASP A 194 -4.24 -8.00 22.66
C ASP A 194 -3.25 -7.40 21.66
N GLY A 195 -3.27 -6.09 21.43
CA GLY A 195 -2.33 -5.39 20.54
C GLY A 195 -2.80 -5.21 19.10
N ARG A 196 -3.92 -5.82 18.68
CA ARG A 196 -4.42 -5.61 17.30
C ARG A 196 -4.75 -4.15 17.04
N VAL A 197 -4.20 -3.57 15.97
CA VAL A 197 -4.58 -2.25 15.48
C VAL A 197 -6.07 -2.21 15.12
N VAL A 198 -6.78 -1.23 15.67
CA VAL A 198 -8.20 -1.00 15.40
C VAL A 198 -8.37 -0.52 13.96
N HIS A 199 -9.32 -1.12 13.23
CA HIS A 199 -9.44 -0.90 11.80
C HIS A 199 -10.04 0.48 11.44
N SER A 200 -10.91 1.01 12.30
CA SER A 200 -11.59 2.29 12.08
C SER A 200 -11.05 3.36 13.01
N VAL A 201 -10.73 4.53 12.43
CA VAL A 201 -10.44 5.74 13.20
C VAL A 201 -11.71 6.17 13.92
N ARG A 202 -11.61 6.40 15.24
CA ARG A 202 -12.75 6.84 16.03
C ARG A 202 -13.09 8.28 15.68
N ARG A 203 -14.34 8.52 15.27
CA ARG A 203 -14.88 9.87 15.18
C ARG A 203 -14.82 10.54 16.55
N PRO A 204 -14.52 11.85 16.62
CA PRO A 204 -14.91 12.65 17.78
C PRO A 204 -16.43 12.50 17.97
N ALA A 205 -16.84 11.71 18.96
CA ALA A 205 -18.24 11.35 19.16
C ALA A 205 -18.83 12.12 20.34
N ASN A 206 -20.00 12.73 20.12
CA ASN A 206 -20.80 13.31 21.20
C ASN A 206 -21.42 12.21 22.08
N PHE A 207 -21.94 12.58 23.25
CA PHE A 207 -22.44 11.65 24.27
C PHE A 207 -23.47 10.63 23.71
N VAL A 208 -24.39 11.09 22.86
CA VAL A 208 -25.43 10.25 22.24
C VAL A 208 -24.84 9.19 21.31
N GLN A 209 -23.82 9.54 20.54
CA GLN A 209 -23.12 8.60 19.66
C GLN A 209 -22.34 7.56 20.46
N ARG A 210 -21.71 7.95 21.58
CA ARG A 210 -21.03 7.00 22.49
C ARG A 210 -22.00 5.96 23.05
N LEU A 211 -23.19 6.39 23.46
CA LEU A 211 -24.24 5.51 23.97
C LEU A 211 -24.71 4.50 22.89
N ARG A 212 -24.91 4.96 21.65
CA ARG A 212 -25.24 4.05 20.53
C ARG A 212 -24.13 3.06 20.20
N HIS A 213 -22.86 3.46 20.34
CA HIS A 213 -21.72 2.57 20.15
C HIS A 213 -21.60 1.49 21.23
N ALA A 214 -22.05 1.77 22.45
CA ALA A 214 -22.05 0.81 23.55
C ALA A 214 -23.07 -0.33 23.34
N ILE A 215 -24.11 -0.11 22.53
CA ILE A 215 -25.14 -1.11 22.19
C ILE A 215 -24.74 -1.91 20.93
N ARG A 216 -23.44 -1.91 20.55
CA ARG A 216 -22.98 -2.65 19.36
C ARG A 216 -23.23 -4.15 19.52
N GLU A 217 -23.81 -4.76 18.49
CA GLU A 217 -24.08 -6.19 18.46
C GLU A 217 -22.77 -7.02 18.55
N PRO A 218 -22.70 -8.04 19.42
CA PRO A 218 -21.51 -8.90 19.59
C PRO A 218 -21.01 -9.54 18.28
N LYS A 219 -21.93 -9.84 17.35
CA LYS A 219 -21.58 -10.38 16.02
C LYS A 219 -20.73 -9.41 15.21
N ARG A 220 -21.07 -8.12 15.24
CA ARG A 220 -20.32 -7.06 14.54
C ARG A 220 -18.94 -6.88 15.15
N GLU A 221 -18.83 -6.97 16.47
CA GLU A 221 -17.54 -6.89 17.15
C GLU A 221 -16.63 -8.06 16.79
N LYS A 222 -17.16 -9.29 16.78
CA LYS A 222 -16.40 -10.47 16.35
C LYS A 222 -15.92 -10.35 14.89
N ALA A 223 -16.78 -9.91 13.98
CA ALA A 223 -16.41 -9.70 12.58
C ALA A 223 -15.31 -8.64 12.42
N MET A 224 -15.39 -7.53 13.16
CA MET A 224 -14.36 -6.50 13.19
C MET A 224 -13.04 -7.02 13.77
N ALA A 225 -13.09 -7.83 14.82
CA ALA A 225 -11.93 -8.41 15.46
C ALA A 225 -11.16 -9.35 14.52
N THR A 226 -11.88 -10.15 13.71
CA THR A 226 -11.26 -10.97 12.65
C THR A 226 -10.61 -10.08 11.60
N LYS A 227 -11.34 -9.08 11.10
CA LYS A 227 -10.84 -8.13 10.09
C LYS A 227 -9.58 -7.39 10.58
N GLU A 228 -9.57 -6.94 11.83
CA GLU A 228 -8.41 -6.28 12.45
C GLU A 228 -7.19 -7.19 12.54
N ALA A 229 -7.39 -8.49 12.80
CA ALA A 229 -6.30 -9.46 12.72
C ALA A 229 -5.80 -9.61 11.28
N ASP A 230 -6.69 -9.65 10.28
CA ASP A 230 -6.34 -9.83 8.86
C ASP A 230 -5.52 -8.65 8.33
N TYR A 231 -5.90 -7.43 8.73
CA TYR A 231 -5.19 -6.21 8.36
C TYR A 231 -4.07 -5.80 9.34
N HIS A 232 -3.80 -6.58 10.39
CA HIS A 232 -2.80 -6.20 11.37
C HIS A 232 -1.42 -6.07 10.73
N LEU A 233 -0.99 -7.11 10.03
CA LEU A 233 0.32 -7.10 9.38
C LEU A 233 0.41 -6.03 8.29
N TYR A 234 -0.67 -5.81 7.55
CA TYR A 234 -0.79 -4.72 6.60
C TYR A 234 -0.57 -3.34 7.27
N ASN A 235 -1.15 -3.10 8.45
CA ASN A 235 -0.88 -1.88 9.22
C ASN A 235 0.58 -1.78 9.66
N MET A 236 1.14 -2.85 10.22
CA MET A 236 2.51 -2.85 10.72
C MET A 236 3.52 -2.65 9.59
N TYR A 237 3.22 -3.18 8.41
CA TYR A 237 3.95 -2.91 7.19
C TYR A 237 3.89 -1.43 6.78
N GLY A 238 2.71 -0.79 6.84
CA GLY A 238 2.58 0.65 6.61
C GLY A 238 3.41 1.51 7.57
N TYR A 239 3.51 1.09 8.84
CA TYR A 239 4.42 1.71 9.80
C TYR A 239 5.90 1.46 9.49
N ALA A 240 6.25 0.27 9.01
CA ALA A 240 7.61 -0.05 8.60
C ALA A 240 8.03 0.83 7.40
N LEU A 241 7.13 1.11 6.46
CA LEU A 241 7.38 2.06 5.38
C LEU A 241 7.66 3.48 5.89
N LEU A 242 6.86 3.96 6.86
CA LEU A 242 7.09 5.27 7.48
C LEU A 242 8.46 5.33 8.17
N ALA A 243 8.78 4.34 9.01
CA ALA A 243 10.08 4.28 9.68
C ALA A 243 11.25 4.18 8.68
N ALA A 244 11.12 3.39 7.61
CA ALA A 244 12.12 3.28 6.54
C ALA A 244 12.31 4.58 5.73
N SER A 245 11.38 5.54 5.83
CA SER A 245 11.53 6.90 5.27
C SER A 245 12.16 7.91 6.25
N GLY A 246 12.50 7.47 7.46
CA GLY A 246 12.99 8.34 8.54
C GLY A 246 11.86 9.06 9.31
N LYS A 247 10.59 8.72 9.05
CA LYS A 247 9.42 9.31 9.71
C LYS A 247 8.84 8.32 10.72
N ASP A 248 9.39 8.29 11.94
CA ASP A 248 8.85 7.46 13.03
C ASP A 248 7.63 8.16 13.68
N PRO A 249 6.49 7.48 13.86
CA PRO A 249 5.27 8.06 14.43
C PRO A 249 5.32 8.48 15.92
N MET A 250 6.50 8.61 16.55
CA MET A 250 6.64 8.94 17.98
C MET A 250 5.84 8.01 18.91
N LEU A 251 5.73 6.73 18.53
CA LEU A 251 4.95 5.73 19.28
C LEU A 251 5.80 4.87 20.21
N ASN A 252 7.14 4.98 20.14
CA ASN A 252 8.06 4.03 20.76
C ASN A 252 7.95 3.92 22.28
N GLU A 253 7.49 4.96 22.97
CA GLU A 253 7.29 4.93 24.43
C GLU A 253 5.90 4.42 24.85
N ARG A 254 4.98 4.18 23.90
CA ARG A 254 3.61 3.79 24.23
C ARG A 254 3.49 2.28 24.43
N SER A 255 2.91 1.87 25.56
CA SER A 255 2.65 0.45 25.83
C SER A 255 1.77 -0.24 24.79
N ASP A 256 0.83 0.49 24.18
CA ASP A 256 -0.06 -0.04 23.16
C ASP A 256 0.62 -0.29 21.81
N TRP A 257 1.65 0.50 21.49
CA TRP A 257 2.55 0.26 20.36
C TRP A 257 3.40 -0.99 20.56
N HIS A 258 3.99 -1.18 21.74
CA HIS A 258 4.73 -2.41 22.03
C HIS A 258 3.86 -3.66 21.90
N ARG A 259 2.61 -3.61 22.39
CA ARG A 259 1.66 -4.71 22.20
C ARG A 259 1.34 -4.96 20.72
N ALA A 260 1.21 -3.91 19.91
CA ALA A 260 1.02 -4.08 18.47
C ALA A 260 2.22 -4.76 17.81
N LYS A 261 3.45 -4.33 18.10
CA LYS A 261 4.65 -5.01 17.61
C LYS A 261 4.72 -6.47 18.06
N SER A 262 4.43 -6.75 19.33
CA SER A 262 4.40 -8.13 19.85
C SER A 262 3.32 -9.01 19.23
N PHE A 263 2.21 -8.43 18.75
CA PHE A 263 1.17 -9.20 18.07
C PHE A 263 1.67 -9.77 16.73
N VAL A 264 2.59 -9.08 16.03
CA VAL A 264 3.20 -9.55 14.77
C VAL A 264 3.88 -10.90 14.92
N THR A 265 4.61 -11.10 16.02
CA THR A 265 5.32 -12.37 16.30
C THR A 265 4.46 -13.39 17.06
N GLY A 266 3.18 -13.05 17.31
CA GLY A 266 2.26 -13.85 18.09
C GLY A 266 1.69 -15.07 17.33
N PRO A 267 1.08 -16.03 18.05
CA PRO A 267 0.55 -17.25 17.45
C PRO A 267 -0.52 -17.02 16.37
N ALA A 268 -1.29 -15.93 16.50
CA ALA A 268 -2.35 -15.60 15.54
C ALA A 268 -1.79 -15.27 14.15
N VAL A 269 -0.69 -14.53 14.07
CA VAL A 269 0.00 -14.21 12.82
C VAL A 269 0.75 -15.42 12.30
N LYS A 270 1.50 -16.11 13.17
CA LYS A 270 2.22 -17.35 12.79
C LYS A 270 1.30 -18.38 12.15
N LYS A 271 0.10 -18.61 12.70
CA LYS A 271 -0.88 -19.55 12.13
C LYS A 271 -1.30 -19.19 10.68
N ARG A 272 -1.25 -17.91 10.32
CA ARG A 272 -1.70 -17.40 9.01
C ARG A 272 -0.61 -17.39 7.96
N ILE A 273 0.65 -17.40 8.37
CA ILE A 273 1.81 -17.41 7.48
C ILE A 273 2.37 -18.84 7.47
N THR A 274 1.53 -19.78 7.02
CA THR A 274 1.89 -21.19 6.83
C THR A 274 1.31 -21.70 5.52
N ALA A 275 2.02 -22.61 4.86
CA ALA A 275 1.53 -23.29 3.65
C ALA A 275 0.15 -23.93 3.86
N THR A 276 -0.08 -24.54 5.04
CA THR A 276 -1.38 -25.12 5.39
C THR A 276 -2.51 -24.10 5.39
N HIS A 277 -2.26 -22.86 5.81
CA HIS A 277 -3.27 -21.81 5.73
C HIS A 277 -3.51 -21.39 4.29
N TRP A 278 -2.44 -21.22 3.50
CA TRP A 278 -2.54 -20.79 2.11
C TRP A 278 -3.27 -21.79 1.21
N MET A 279 -3.13 -23.10 1.47
CA MET A 279 -3.87 -24.16 0.77
C MET A 279 -5.40 -24.05 0.92
N ASN A 280 -5.89 -23.42 1.99
CA ASN A 280 -7.32 -23.21 2.20
C ASN A 280 -7.87 -21.97 1.47
N GLY A 281 -7.06 -21.38 0.58
CA GLY A 281 -7.35 -20.15 -0.13
C GLY A 281 -6.75 -18.95 0.57
N LEU A 282 -6.06 -18.10 -0.20
CA LEU A 282 -5.56 -16.83 0.29
C LEU A 282 -6.74 -15.86 0.44
N SER A 283 -7.02 -15.45 1.67
CA SER A 283 -7.89 -14.30 1.88
C SER A 283 -7.24 -13.05 1.29
N SER A 284 -8.05 -12.12 0.79
CA SER A 284 -7.40 -10.97 0.19
C SER A 284 -6.74 -10.06 1.20
N GLY A 285 -5.57 -9.56 0.83
CA GLY A 285 -4.69 -8.79 1.71
C GLY A 285 -3.68 -9.67 2.43
N THR A 286 -3.82 -11.00 2.41
CA THR A 286 -2.82 -11.91 2.96
C THR A 286 -1.89 -12.49 1.91
N GLU A 287 -2.05 -12.15 0.63
CA GLU A 287 -1.25 -12.72 -0.47
C GLU A 287 0.21 -12.26 -0.44
N THR A 288 0.52 -11.21 0.33
CA THR A 288 1.89 -10.73 0.54
C THR A 288 2.30 -10.80 2.01
N ALA A 289 1.58 -11.57 2.85
CA ALA A 289 1.79 -11.54 4.30
C ALA A 289 3.22 -11.91 4.70
N ALA A 290 3.82 -12.94 4.08
CA ALA A 290 5.22 -13.29 4.37
C ALA A 290 6.19 -12.15 4.00
N CYS A 291 5.98 -11.49 2.85
CA CYS A 291 6.76 -10.32 2.46
C CYS A 291 6.57 -9.14 3.43
N ASP A 292 5.33 -8.89 3.85
CA ASP A 292 5.00 -7.78 4.73
C ASP A 292 5.66 -8.00 6.12
N LEU A 293 5.70 -9.25 6.60
CA LEU A 293 6.44 -9.66 7.82
C LEU A 293 7.95 -9.49 7.64
N ALA A 294 8.49 -9.97 6.53
CA ALA A 294 9.92 -9.88 6.26
C ALA A 294 10.42 -8.44 6.29
N PHE A 295 9.70 -7.55 5.59
CA PHE A 295 10.02 -6.12 5.59
C PHE A 295 9.83 -5.47 6.97
N PHE A 296 8.79 -5.86 7.71
CA PHE A 296 8.62 -5.39 9.09
C PHE A 296 9.81 -5.76 9.98
N ASN A 297 10.32 -7.00 9.89
CA ASN A 297 11.46 -7.45 10.67
C ASN A 297 12.78 -6.77 10.24
N GLN A 298 12.95 -6.41 8.96
CA GLN A 298 14.09 -5.60 8.52
C GLN A 298 14.13 -4.22 9.19
N VAL A 299 12.97 -3.64 9.49
CA VAL A 299 12.85 -2.27 10.00
C VAL A 299 12.78 -2.22 11.53
N PHE A 300 12.03 -3.12 12.16
CA PHE A 300 11.76 -3.09 13.59
C PHE A 300 12.26 -4.31 14.38
N GLY A 301 12.71 -5.36 13.68
CA GLY A 301 13.28 -6.56 14.28
C GLY A 301 14.79 -6.61 14.12
N GLU A 302 15.34 -7.82 14.22
CA GLU A 302 16.73 -8.09 13.86
C GLU A 302 16.81 -8.33 12.34
N PRO A 303 17.55 -7.52 11.56
CA PRO A 303 17.58 -7.64 10.10
C PRO A 303 18.03 -9.02 9.59
N ASP A 304 18.95 -9.68 10.31
CA ASP A 304 19.42 -11.03 10.00
C ASP A 304 18.33 -12.11 10.21
N GLN A 305 17.21 -11.75 10.84
CA GLN A 305 16.02 -12.58 11.06
C GLN A 305 14.82 -12.10 10.25
N ALA A 306 15.04 -11.39 9.14
CA ALA A 306 13.98 -10.85 8.29
C ALA A 306 13.09 -11.89 7.58
N ASP A 307 13.09 -13.16 7.98
CA ASP A 307 12.25 -14.23 7.42
C ASP A 307 12.21 -14.24 5.87
N LEU A 308 13.33 -13.91 5.21
CA LEU A 308 13.40 -13.82 3.74
C LEU A 308 13.07 -15.17 3.09
N ASP A 309 13.49 -16.26 3.72
CA ASP A 309 13.17 -17.63 3.29
C ASP A 309 11.66 -17.88 3.28
N LEU A 310 10.92 -17.34 4.26
CA LEU A 310 9.46 -17.47 4.33
C LEU A 310 8.78 -16.64 3.23
N ALA A 311 9.33 -15.48 2.90
CA ALA A 311 8.87 -14.68 1.78
C ALA A 311 9.10 -15.42 0.45
N GLU A 312 10.28 -16.01 0.25
CA GLU A 312 10.58 -16.85 -0.91
C GLU A 312 9.67 -18.09 -0.98
N GLU A 313 9.46 -18.80 0.14
CA GLU A 313 8.55 -19.95 0.23
C GLU A 313 7.12 -19.57 -0.18
N MET A 314 6.65 -18.39 0.23
CA MET A 314 5.32 -17.91 -0.15
C MET A 314 5.22 -17.62 -1.66
N LEU A 315 6.27 -17.03 -2.27
CA LEU A 315 6.33 -16.85 -3.72
C LEU A 315 6.26 -18.20 -4.45
N ASP A 316 6.99 -19.19 -3.94
CA ASP A 316 7.04 -20.52 -4.53
C ASP A 316 5.72 -21.26 -4.39
N PHE A 317 5.13 -21.21 -3.21
CA PHE A 317 3.85 -21.84 -2.93
C PHE A 317 2.74 -21.30 -3.84
N THR A 318 2.76 -20.01 -4.14
CA THR A 318 1.75 -19.35 -4.97
C THR A 318 2.15 -19.26 -6.45
N GLY A 319 3.31 -19.82 -6.80
CA GLY A 319 3.88 -19.87 -8.14
C GLY A 319 3.12 -20.83 -9.05
N GLY A 320 2.62 -20.34 -10.18
CA GLY A 320 2.00 -21.13 -11.24
C GLY A 320 3.04 -21.73 -12.20
N PRO A 321 2.67 -22.80 -12.95
CA PRO A 321 3.56 -23.42 -13.94
C PRO A 321 3.93 -22.50 -15.11
N ASP A 322 3.17 -21.43 -15.31
CA ASP A 322 3.42 -20.36 -16.28
C ASP A 322 4.37 -19.26 -15.75
N GLY A 323 4.91 -19.45 -14.54
CA GLY A 323 5.72 -18.44 -13.85
C GLY A 323 4.89 -17.32 -13.22
N SER A 324 3.57 -17.46 -13.13
CA SER A 324 2.70 -16.49 -12.46
C SER A 324 2.79 -16.59 -10.94
N PHE A 325 2.42 -15.51 -10.25
CA PHE A 325 2.23 -15.48 -8.79
C PHE A 325 0.74 -15.31 -8.51
N SER A 326 -0.02 -16.40 -8.55
CA SER A 326 -1.50 -16.33 -8.50
C SER A 326 -2.23 -17.56 -7.97
N LEU A 327 -1.53 -18.66 -7.68
CA LEU A 327 -2.22 -19.85 -7.19
C LEU A 327 -2.90 -19.55 -5.86
N TYR A 328 -4.07 -20.17 -5.67
CA TYR A 328 -4.88 -20.10 -4.45
C TYR A 328 -5.51 -18.74 -4.13
N SER A 329 -5.41 -17.75 -5.03
CA SER A 329 -6.17 -16.50 -4.88
C SER A 329 -7.49 -16.52 -5.64
N PRO A 330 -8.57 -15.97 -5.05
CA PRO A 330 -9.83 -15.71 -5.76
C PRO A 330 -9.71 -14.58 -6.78
N ASP A 331 -8.60 -13.84 -6.78
CA ASP A 331 -8.26 -12.77 -7.70
C ASP A 331 -6.79 -12.89 -8.16
N PRO A 332 -6.52 -13.77 -9.13
CA PRO A 332 -5.17 -14.06 -9.59
C PRO A 332 -4.50 -12.83 -10.22
N VAL A 333 -5.26 -11.99 -10.92
CA VAL A 333 -4.72 -10.81 -11.62
C VAL A 333 -4.16 -9.78 -10.64
N THR A 334 -4.90 -9.48 -9.56
CA THR A 334 -4.42 -8.54 -8.55
C THR A 334 -3.35 -9.17 -7.65
N GLN A 335 -3.39 -10.47 -7.38
CA GLN A 335 -2.27 -11.13 -6.69
C GLN A 335 -0.97 -10.99 -7.48
N GLN A 336 -0.99 -11.30 -8.78
CA GLN A 336 0.16 -11.13 -9.65
C GLN A 336 0.69 -9.70 -9.59
N ALA A 337 -0.17 -8.68 -9.67
CA ALA A 337 0.26 -7.29 -9.58
C ALA A 337 0.91 -6.96 -8.21
N ARG A 338 0.43 -7.54 -7.12
CA ARG A 338 0.91 -7.27 -5.75
C ARG A 338 2.31 -7.81 -5.45
N HIS A 339 2.92 -8.62 -6.32
CA HIS A 339 4.32 -9.07 -6.12
C HIS A 339 5.30 -7.89 -6.00
N TYR A 340 4.91 -6.68 -6.46
CA TYR A 340 5.75 -5.49 -6.39
C TYR A 340 6.31 -5.22 -4.98
N ARG A 341 5.60 -5.68 -3.93
CA ARG A 341 6.06 -5.52 -2.54
C ARG A 341 7.36 -6.25 -2.25
N TYR A 342 7.58 -7.40 -2.88
CA TYR A 342 8.78 -8.21 -2.68
C TYR A 342 10.04 -7.51 -3.18
N TRP A 343 9.92 -6.58 -4.15
CA TRP A 343 11.04 -5.72 -4.54
C TRP A 343 11.58 -4.91 -3.36
N ARG A 344 10.77 -4.62 -2.34
CA ARG A 344 11.23 -3.84 -1.19
C ARG A 344 12.18 -4.59 -0.27
N LEU A 345 12.30 -5.91 -0.44
CA LEU A 345 13.25 -6.74 0.29
C LEU A 345 14.66 -6.70 -0.33
N ILE A 346 14.82 -6.12 -1.53
CA ILE A 346 16.12 -6.02 -2.21
C ILE A 346 16.74 -4.64 -2.09
N LYS A 347 18.08 -4.58 -2.10
CA LYS A 347 18.86 -3.34 -1.94
C LYS A 347 18.55 -2.28 -3.00
N THR A 348 18.35 -2.69 -4.26
CA THR A 348 18.12 -1.74 -5.35
C THR A 348 16.84 -0.90 -5.15
N ASP A 349 15.82 -1.45 -4.49
CA ASP A 349 14.62 -0.69 -4.15
C ASP A 349 14.91 0.45 -3.16
N SER A 350 15.68 0.18 -2.10
CA SER A 350 16.04 1.21 -1.13
C SER A 350 16.94 2.28 -1.76
N GLU A 351 17.85 1.89 -2.66
CA GLU A 351 18.68 2.82 -3.43
C GLU A 351 17.85 3.72 -4.36
N LEU A 352 16.79 3.19 -5.00
CA LEU A 352 15.87 4.00 -5.79
C LEU A 352 15.13 5.00 -4.91
N ARG A 353 14.53 4.56 -3.80
CA ARG A 353 13.81 5.45 -2.89
C ARG A 353 14.72 6.55 -2.32
N GLY A 354 15.99 6.23 -2.04
CA GLY A 354 16.99 7.20 -1.58
C GLY A 354 17.31 8.32 -2.57
N ARG A 355 16.97 8.18 -3.86
CA ARG A 355 17.15 9.24 -4.88
C ARG A 355 15.96 10.20 -4.94
N ALA A 356 14.83 9.90 -4.31
CA ALA A 356 13.65 10.77 -4.38
C ALA A 356 13.90 12.23 -3.89
N PRO A 357 14.66 12.48 -2.80
CA PRO A 357 14.93 13.84 -2.34
C PRO A 357 15.59 14.75 -3.40
N SER A 358 16.39 14.20 -4.33
CA SER A 358 17.06 15.02 -5.35
C SER A 358 16.12 15.57 -6.42
N MET A 359 14.93 14.97 -6.60
CA MET A 359 13.93 15.44 -7.56
C MET A 359 13.08 16.59 -6.99
N GLY A 360 12.91 16.65 -5.67
CA GLY A 360 12.05 17.63 -5.00
C GLY A 360 12.66 19.02 -4.81
N GLY A 361 13.99 19.16 -4.90
CA GLY A 361 14.71 20.42 -4.66
C GLY A 361 14.73 21.40 -5.83
N GLY A 362 14.08 21.09 -6.95
CA GLY A 362 14.16 21.86 -8.20
C GLY A 362 13.13 22.97 -8.40
N ALA A 363 12.19 23.19 -7.48
CA ALA A 363 11.15 24.21 -7.62
C ALA A 363 11.01 25.01 -6.33
N GLY A 364 11.85 26.05 -6.20
CA GLY A 364 11.68 27.17 -5.28
C GLY A 364 11.15 28.38 -6.02
#